data_AF-A0A357G0B0-F1
#
_entry.id   AF-A0A357G0B0-F1
#
_cell.length_a   1.000
_cell.length_b   1.000
_cell.length_c   1.000
_cell.angle_alpha   90.00
_cell.angle_beta   90.00
_cell.angle_gamma   90.00
#
_symmetry.space_group_name_H-M   'P 1'
#
loop_
_entity.id
_entity.type
_entity.pdbx_description
1 polymer ?
#
loop_
_entity_poly.entity_id
_entity_poly.type
_entity_poly.pdbx_seq_one_letter_code
_entity_poly.pdbx_strand_id
1 'polypeptide(L)'
;MLNKKDSALLTSKLYVPMVVRDMLEATEPMADDEQYALHETISNLQPDSALLSIALAAKEISKAAAYPSATLKVLGIECDRIIEDYAPLWLENAREKRIDEALVFDTLAGIPEDLEGLCDLLEVNTAFFASHDPKAAALCEILCIQAGAHALIAEEFIGVIDNEADEPVDFGV
;
A
#
# COMPACT_ATOMS: atom_id res chain seq x y z
N MET A 1 -7.13 10.19 -12.13
CA MET A 1 -5.76 10.47 -12.68
C MET A 1 -5.10 11.69 -12.01
N LEU A 2 -4.04 11.45 -11.23
CA LEU A 2 -3.27 12.48 -10.49
C LEU A 2 -2.49 13.42 -11.43
N ASN A 3 -2.33 14.69 -11.03
CA ASN A 3 -1.48 15.62 -11.77
C ASN A 3 0.01 15.39 -11.44
N LYS A 4 0.93 15.91 -12.28
CA LYS A 4 2.39 15.70 -12.11
C LYS A 4 2.94 16.18 -10.76
N LYS A 5 2.39 17.27 -10.21
CA LYS A 5 2.81 17.82 -8.92
C LYS A 5 2.36 16.93 -7.77
N ASP A 6 1.17 16.37 -7.87
CA ASP A 6 0.58 15.44 -6.89
C ASP A 6 1.34 14.11 -6.90
N SER A 7 1.64 13.56 -8.08
CA SER A 7 2.49 12.38 -8.21
C SER A 7 3.88 12.61 -7.63
N ALA A 8 4.52 13.74 -7.93
CA ALA A 8 5.83 14.06 -7.36
C ALA A 8 5.79 14.18 -5.84
N LEU A 9 4.73 14.77 -5.28
CA LEU A 9 4.57 14.90 -3.83
C LEU A 9 4.39 13.54 -3.16
N LEU A 10 3.51 12.68 -3.69
CA LEU A 10 3.32 11.31 -3.20
C LEU A 10 4.63 10.54 -3.19
N THR A 11 5.32 10.48 -4.33
CA THR A 11 6.58 9.74 -4.44
C THR A 11 7.69 10.34 -3.56
N SER A 12 7.68 11.65 -3.32
CA SER A 12 8.65 12.29 -2.41
C SER A 12 8.39 12.01 -0.93
N LYS A 13 7.18 11.59 -0.56
CA LYS A 13 6.81 11.34 0.84
C LYS A 13 6.74 9.85 1.13
N LEU A 14 6.24 9.08 0.16
CA LEU A 14 6.17 7.64 0.14
C LEU A 14 7.34 7.16 -0.73
N TYR A 15 8.50 6.98 -0.10
CA TYR A 15 9.77 6.66 -0.81
C TYR A 15 9.81 5.21 -1.34
N VAL A 16 8.99 4.33 -0.79
CA VAL A 16 8.92 2.88 -1.09
C VAL A 16 8.86 2.57 -2.60
N PRO A 17 8.03 3.22 -3.43
CA PRO A 17 7.95 2.91 -4.86
C PRO A 17 9.24 3.22 -5.62
N MET A 18 10.01 4.24 -5.19
CA MET A 18 11.32 4.52 -5.79
C MET A 18 12.32 3.45 -5.42
N VAL A 19 12.37 3.06 -4.13
CA VAL A 19 13.25 1.99 -3.65
C VAL A 19 12.98 0.68 -4.40
N VAL A 20 11.70 0.31 -4.56
CA VAL A 20 11.30 -0.89 -5.31
C VAL A 20 11.71 -0.81 -6.78
N ARG A 21 11.51 0.33 -7.45
CA ARG A 21 11.98 0.51 -8.83
C ARG A 21 13.49 0.38 -8.93
N ASP A 22 14.24 1.03 -8.05
CA ASP A 22 15.70 1.01 -8.06
C ASP A 22 16.22 -0.43 -7.81
N MET A 23 15.56 -1.18 -6.92
CA MET A 23 15.85 -2.61 -6.72
C MET A 23 15.59 -3.44 -7.98
N LEU A 24 14.45 -3.25 -8.65
CA LEU A 24 14.11 -3.93 -9.92
C LEU A 24 15.15 -3.66 -11.02
N GLU A 25 15.61 -2.42 -11.13
CA GLU A 25 16.58 -1.99 -12.15
C GLU A 25 18.02 -2.42 -11.84
N ALA A 26 18.35 -2.72 -10.58
CA ALA A 26 19.68 -3.18 -10.20
C ALA A 26 20.05 -4.50 -10.90
N THR A 27 21.29 -4.64 -11.35
CA THR A 27 21.77 -5.86 -12.00
C THR A 27 22.12 -6.97 -11.00
N GLU A 28 22.40 -6.60 -9.76
CA GLU A 28 22.77 -7.54 -8.71
C GLU A 28 21.51 -8.16 -8.06
N PRO A 29 21.60 -9.40 -7.56
CA PRO A 29 20.55 -9.97 -6.72
C PRO A 29 20.32 -9.11 -5.48
N MET A 30 19.08 -9.07 -4.99
CA MET A 30 18.74 -8.30 -3.79
C MET A 30 19.35 -8.97 -2.55
N ALA A 31 20.14 -8.23 -1.80
CA ALA A 31 20.77 -8.72 -0.58
C ALA A 31 19.77 -8.79 0.58
N ASP A 32 20.05 -9.65 1.58
CA ASP A 32 19.12 -9.88 2.71
C ASP A 32 18.90 -8.61 3.54
N ASP A 33 19.92 -7.75 3.66
CA ASP A 33 19.83 -6.46 4.35
C ASP A 33 18.97 -5.45 3.58
N GLU A 34 19.01 -5.46 2.25
CA GLU A 34 18.13 -4.66 1.40
C GLU A 34 16.66 -5.10 1.55
N GLN A 35 16.39 -6.41 1.59
CA GLN A 35 15.06 -6.97 1.84
C GLN A 35 14.55 -6.57 3.22
N TYR A 36 15.39 -6.71 4.25
CA TYR A 36 15.05 -6.34 5.61
C TYR A 36 14.77 -4.85 5.75
N ALA A 37 15.60 -3.99 5.14
CA ALA A 37 15.41 -2.55 5.16
C ALA A 37 14.09 -2.14 4.49
N LEU A 38 13.68 -2.82 3.42
CA LEU A 38 12.38 -2.57 2.80
C LEU A 38 11.22 -2.98 3.71
N HIS A 39 11.29 -4.15 4.35
CA HIS A 39 10.30 -4.56 5.36
C HIS A 39 10.17 -3.52 6.46
N GLU A 40 11.29 -3.10 7.06
CA GLU A 40 11.33 -2.13 8.15
C GLU A 40 10.78 -0.76 7.72
N THR A 41 11.11 -0.34 6.49
CA THR A 41 10.62 0.93 5.94
C THR A 41 9.10 0.93 5.85
N ILE A 42 8.50 -0.16 5.34
CA ILE A 42 7.05 -0.25 5.18
C ILE A 42 6.36 -0.44 6.54
N SER A 43 6.92 -1.26 7.45
CA SER A 43 6.32 -1.51 8.77
C SER A 43 6.20 -0.28 9.66
N ASN A 44 6.99 0.76 9.39
CA ASN A 44 6.94 2.02 10.12
C ASN A 44 5.88 3.00 9.59
N LEU A 45 5.14 2.63 8.54
CA LEU A 45 4.08 3.46 7.97
C LEU A 45 2.78 3.27 8.74
N GLN A 46 1.92 4.30 8.68
CA GLN A 46 0.52 4.13 9.04
C GLN A 46 -0.22 3.37 7.92
N PRO A 47 -1.33 2.66 8.21
CA PRO A 47 -2.00 1.81 7.24
C PRO A 47 -2.39 2.50 5.93
N ASP A 48 -2.86 3.76 5.98
CA ASP A 48 -3.20 4.57 4.81
C ASP A 48 -1.98 4.83 3.89
N SER A 49 -0.86 5.15 4.50
CA SER A 49 0.42 5.44 3.85
C SER A 49 1.07 4.16 3.34
N ALA A 50 0.89 3.05 4.06
CA ALA A 50 1.32 1.73 3.65
C ALA A 50 0.54 1.26 2.43
N LEU A 51 -0.80 1.34 2.43
CA LEU A 51 -1.65 0.98 1.30
C LEU A 51 -1.22 1.69 0.02
N LEU A 52 -1.07 3.03 0.08
CA LEU A 52 -0.61 3.81 -1.07
C LEU A 52 0.81 3.46 -1.49
N SER A 53 1.72 3.25 -0.53
CA SER A 53 3.11 2.87 -0.82
C SER A 53 3.19 1.52 -1.52
N ILE A 54 2.44 0.54 -1.04
CA ILE A 54 2.38 -0.82 -1.58
C ILE A 54 1.74 -0.80 -2.96
N ALA A 55 0.61 -0.11 -3.15
CA ALA A 55 -0.06 0.00 -4.46
C ALA A 55 0.83 0.67 -5.50
N LEU A 56 1.51 1.76 -5.15
CA LEU A 56 2.46 2.43 -6.04
C LEU A 56 3.66 1.53 -6.38
N ALA A 57 4.20 0.80 -5.41
CA ALA A 57 5.32 -0.13 -5.62
C ALA A 57 4.93 -1.34 -6.48
N ALA A 58 3.78 -1.96 -6.19
CA ALA A 58 3.23 -3.08 -6.95
C ALA A 58 2.93 -2.68 -8.40
N LYS A 59 2.52 -1.43 -8.63
CA LYS A 59 2.36 -0.87 -9.98
C LYS A 59 3.69 -0.73 -10.71
N GLU A 60 4.79 -0.38 -10.04
CA GLU A 60 6.12 -0.38 -10.65
C GLU A 60 6.57 -1.80 -11.03
N ILE A 61 6.30 -2.81 -10.17
CA ILE A 61 6.56 -4.23 -10.49
C ILE A 61 5.76 -4.66 -11.73
N SER A 62 4.46 -4.34 -11.79
CA SER A 62 3.59 -4.66 -12.92
C SER A 62 4.09 -4.07 -14.25
N LYS A 63 4.62 -2.84 -14.22
CA LYS A 63 5.19 -2.18 -15.41
C LYS A 63 6.55 -2.75 -15.82
N ALA A 64 7.38 -3.14 -14.86
CA ALA A 64 8.73 -3.66 -15.10
C ALA A 64 8.72 -5.09 -15.65
N ALA A 65 7.62 -5.82 -15.47
CA ALA A 65 7.49 -7.19 -15.90
C ALA A 65 7.72 -7.36 -17.42
N ALA A 66 8.74 -8.13 -17.79
CA ALA A 66 9.05 -8.45 -19.18
C ALA A 66 8.03 -9.38 -19.84
N TYR A 67 7.20 -10.06 -19.05
CA TYR A 67 6.26 -11.08 -19.49
C TYR A 67 4.82 -10.65 -19.26
N PRO A 68 3.95 -10.70 -20.30
CA PRO A 68 2.54 -10.38 -20.12
C PRO A 68 1.87 -11.48 -19.29
N SER A 69 1.21 -11.09 -18.20
CA SER A 69 0.33 -11.96 -17.42
C SER A 69 -1.02 -11.27 -17.18
N ALA A 70 -2.11 -12.06 -17.22
CA ALA A 70 -3.42 -11.57 -16.83
C ALA A 70 -3.44 -11.12 -15.36
N THR A 71 -2.73 -11.83 -14.48
CA THR A 71 -2.64 -11.50 -13.05
C THR A 71 -1.93 -10.17 -12.80
N LEU A 72 -0.88 -9.88 -13.58
CA LEU A 72 -0.17 -8.59 -13.50
C LEU A 72 -1.00 -7.43 -14.01
N LYS A 73 -1.84 -7.67 -15.02
CA LYS A 73 -2.76 -6.67 -15.52
C LYS A 73 -3.85 -6.35 -14.48
N VAL A 74 -4.39 -7.38 -13.82
CA VAL A 74 -5.35 -7.19 -12.72
C VAL A 74 -4.69 -6.44 -11.56
N LEU A 75 -3.48 -6.83 -11.15
CA LEU A 75 -2.71 -6.09 -10.15
C LEU A 75 -2.55 -4.61 -10.50
N GLY A 76 -2.19 -4.30 -11.75
CA GLY A 76 -2.04 -2.92 -12.20
C GLY A 76 -3.35 -2.12 -12.15
N ILE A 77 -4.47 -2.73 -12.54
CA ILE A 77 -5.81 -2.11 -12.49
C ILE A 77 -6.21 -1.84 -11.03
N GLU A 78 -5.97 -2.80 -10.13
CA GLU A 78 -6.32 -2.66 -8.72
C GLU A 78 -5.48 -1.57 -8.04
N CYS A 79 -4.18 -1.54 -8.34
CA CYS A 79 -3.30 -0.46 -7.88
C CYS A 79 -3.79 0.91 -8.37
N ASP A 80 -4.25 1.00 -9.63
CA ASP A 80 -4.80 2.24 -10.17
C ASP A 80 -6.05 2.69 -9.41
N ARG A 81 -6.98 1.76 -9.13
CA ARG A 81 -8.18 2.04 -8.33
C ARG A 81 -7.81 2.58 -6.94
N ILE A 82 -6.97 1.86 -6.19
CA ILE A 82 -6.52 2.26 -4.85
C ILE A 82 -5.85 3.65 -4.89
N ILE A 83 -4.97 3.90 -5.86
CA ILE A 83 -4.33 5.22 -5.96
C ILE A 83 -5.36 6.31 -6.25
N GLU A 84 -6.38 6.05 -7.07
CA GLU A 84 -7.42 7.04 -7.36
C GLU A 84 -8.33 7.31 -6.17
N ASP A 85 -8.63 6.29 -5.36
CA ASP A 85 -9.51 6.39 -4.20
C ASP A 85 -8.83 7.08 -3.00
N TYR A 86 -7.58 6.71 -2.69
CA TYR A 86 -6.93 7.13 -1.43
C TYR A 86 -5.97 8.31 -1.57
N ALA A 87 -5.32 8.46 -2.73
CA ALA A 87 -4.28 9.46 -2.88
C ALA A 87 -4.76 10.92 -2.77
N PRO A 88 -5.97 11.30 -3.25
CA PRO A 88 -6.46 12.66 -3.10
C PRO A 88 -6.56 13.10 -1.64
N LEU A 89 -7.21 12.27 -0.81
CA LEU A 89 -7.39 12.56 0.62
C LEU A 89 -6.05 12.59 1.37
N TRP A 90 -5.19 11.60 1.10
CA TRP A 90 -3.85 11.54 1.67
C TRP A 90 -3.03 12.79 1.32
N LEU A 91 -3.11 13.27 0.08
CA LEU A 91 -2.44 14.48 -0.38
C LEU A 91 -2.98 15.76 0.27
N GLU A 92 -4.27 15.82 0.57
CA GLU A 92 -4.86 16.94 1.32
C GLU A 92 -4.34 16.97 2.76
N ASN A 93 -4.23 15.80 3.39
CA ASN A 93 -3.62 15.65 4.71
C ASN A 93 -2.14 16.05 4.72
N ALA A 94 -1.37 15.57 3.75
CA ALA A 94 0.05 15.89 3.60
C ALA A 94 0.32 17.39 3.34
N ARG A 95 -0.71 18.15 2.96
CA ARG A 95 -0.66 19.61 2.75
C ARG A 95 -1.16 20.40 3.96
N GLU A 96 -1.43 19.74 5.08
CA GLU A 96 -1.95 20.35 6.33
C GLU A 96 -3.26 21.13 6.10
N LYS A 97 -4.10 20.66 5.16
CA LYS A 97 -5.44 21.23 4.97
C LYS A 97 -6.39 20.65 6.00
N ARG A 98 -7.39 21.43 6.42
CA ARG A 98 -8.51 20.89 7.19
C ARG A 98 -9.27 19.88 6.33
N ILE A 99 -9.46 18.69 6.86
CA ILE A 99 -10.19 17.60 6.22
C ILE A 99 -11.49 17.39 7.00
N ASP A 100 -12.54 16.98 6.29
CA ASP A 100 -13.80 16.55 6.89
C ASP A 100 -13.60 15.19 7.58
N GLU A 101 -13.82 15.13 8.89
CA GLU A 101 -13.60 13.94 9.72
C GLU A 101 -14.49 12.76 9.29
N ALA A 102 -15.71 13.03 8.79
CA ALA A 102 -16.60 11.98 8.30
C ALA A 102 -16.06 11.35 7.00
N LEU A 103 -15.53 12.18 6.10
CA LEU A 103 -14.90 11.71 4.86
C LEU A 103 -13.62 10.90 5.15
N VAL A 104 -12.86 11.30 6.17
CA VAL A 104 -11.69 10.53 6.63
C VAL A 104 -12.11 9.16 7.13
N PHE A 105 -13.11 9.08 8.01
CA PHE A 105 -13.56 7.81 8.55
C PHE A 105 -14.07 6.86 7.47
N ASP A 106 -14.94 7.33 6.57
CA ASP A 106 -15.48 6.52 5.46
C ASP A 106 -14.35 5.99 4.56
N THR A 107 -13.30 6.78 4.34
CA THR A 107 -12.15 6.35 3.53
C THR A 107 -11.28 5.36 4.28
N LEU A 108 -11.01 5.60 5.58
CA LEU A 108 -10.20 4.70 6.41
C LEU A 108 -10.88 3.32 6.58
N ALA A 109 -12.21 3.27 6.60
CA ALA A 109 -12.97 2.03 6.78
C ALA A 109 -12.72 0.97 5.70
N GLY A 110 -12.39 1.38 4.46
CA GLY A 110 -12.08 0.46 3.36
C GLY A 110 -10.62 -0.01 3.30
N ILE A 111 -9.71 0.60 4.07
CA ILE A 111 -8.28 0.29 4.03
C ILE A 111 -7.96 -1.18 4.32
N PRO A 112 -8.57 -1.84 5.33
CA PRO A 112 -8.27 -3.23 5.60
C PRO A 112 -8.59 -4.15 4.42
N GLU A 113 -9.80 -4.06 3.88
CA GLU A 113 -10.25 -4.87 2.73
C GLU A 113 -9.36 -4.64 1.50
N ASP A 114 -8.97 -3.40 1.25
CA ASP A 114 -8.10 -3.07 0.13
C ASP A 114 -6.66 -3.58 0.32
N LEU A 115 -6.15 -3.59 1.55
CA LEU A 115 -4.85 -4.20 1.88
C LEU A 115 -4.89 -5.72 1.74
N GLU A 116 -5.95 -6.38 2.19
CA GLU A 116 -6.14 -7.82 2.03
C GLU A 116 -6.21 -8.21 0.55
N GLY A 117 -7.08 -7.54 -0.22
CA GLY A 117 -7.21 -7.78 -1.66
C GLY A 117 -5.90 -7.54 -2.42
N LEU A 118 -5.09 -6.56 -1.98
CA LEU A 118 -3.78 -6.33 -2.55
C LEU A 118 -2.78 -7.44 -2.18
N CYS A 119 -2.80 -7.97 -0.94
CA CYS A 119 -1.96 -9.11 -0.58
C CYS A 119 -2.31 -10.34 -1.42
N ASP A 120 -3.59 -10.68 -1.56
CA ASP A 120 -4.03 -11.82 -2.37
C ASP A 120 -3.49 -11.73 -3.81
N LEU A 121 -3.58 -10.55 -4.42
CA LEU A 121 -3.04 -10.32 -5.76
C LEU A 121 -1.50 -10.42 -5.79
N LEU A 122 -0.81 -9.92 -4.76
CA LEU A 122 0.63 -10.00 -4.66
C LEU A 122 1.10 -11.45 -4.48
N GLU A 123 0.44 -12.25 -3.65
CA GLU A 123 0.75 -13.67 -3.45
C GLU A 123 0.66 -14.46 -4.77
N VAL A 124 -0.41 -14.24 -5.54
CA VAL A 124 -0.58 -14.85 -6.87
C VAL A 124 0.56 -14.44 -7.81
N ASN A 125 0.99 -13.18 -7.77
CA ASN A 125 2.08 -12.71 -8.62
C ASN A 125 3.47 -13.12 -8.12
N THR A 126 3.67 -13.36 -6.81
CA THR A 126 4.88 -14.00 -6.27
C THR A 126 5.06 -15.37 -6.89
N ALA A 127 4.00 -16.20 -6.91
CA ALA A 127 4.04 -17.53 -7.51
C ALA A 127 4.33 -17.46 -9.03
N PHE A 128 3.76 -16.48 -9.74
CA PHE A 128 4.05 -16.25 -11.16
C PHE A 128 5.53 -15.92 -11.40
N PHE A 129 6.10 -15.02 -10.61
CA PHE A 129 7.47 -14.56 -10.78
C PHE A 129 8.54 -15.54 -10.27
N ALA A 130 8.22 -16.44 -9.34
CA ALA A 130 9.19 -17.35 -8.70
C ALA A 130 10.08 -18.13 -9.69
N SER A 131 9.58 -18.40 -10.91
CA SER A 131 10.31 -19.11 -11.97
C SER A 131 10.88 -18.23 -13.08
N HIS A 132 10.53 -16.94 -13.13
CA HIS A 132 10.86 -16.03 -14.23
C HIS A 132 11.73 -14.85 -13.78
N ASP A 133 11.44 -14.30 -12.61
CA ASP A 133 12.09 -13.14 -12.05
C ASP A 133 12.09 -13.25 -10.51
N PRO A 134 13.11 -13.91 -9.92
CA PRO A 134 13.18 -14.10 -8.47
C PRO A 134 13.18 -12.79 -7.68
N LYS A 135 13.63 -11.69 -8.29
CA LYS A 135 13.66 -10.39 -7.64
C LYS A 135 12.27 -9.79 -7.54
N ALA A 136 11.52 -9.79 -8.65
CA ALA A 136 10.12 -9.39 -8.64
C ALA A 136 9.29 -10.27 -7.70
N ALA A 137 9.58 -11.57 -7.63
CA ALA A 137 8.94 -12.48 -6.68
C ALA A 137 9.19 -12.08 -5.23
N ALA A 138 10.45 -11.85 -4.84
CA ALA A 138 10.81 -11.43 -3.49
C ALA A 138 10.17 -10.08 -3.13
N LEU A 139 10.12 -9.12 -4.05
CA LEU A 139 9.46 -7.85 -3.82
C LEU A 139 7.94 -8.01 -3.63
N CYS A 140 7.27 -8.83 -4.45
CA CYS A 140 5.86 -9.15 -4.24
C CYS A 140 5.60 -9.80 -2.88
N GLU A 141 6.48 -10.71 -2.44
CA GLU A 141 6.40 -11.37 -1.13
C GLU A 141 6.51 -10.36 0.02
N ILE A 142 7.51 -9.48 -0.01
CA ILE A 142 7.69 -8.41 0.98
C ILE A 142 6.44 -7.54 1.05
N LEU A 143 5.95 -7.10 -0.11
CA LEU A 143 4.76 -6.25 -0.21
C LEU A 143 3.50 -6.96 0.31
N CYS A 144 3.30 -8.26 0.05
CA CYS A 144 2.15 -9.00 0.57
C CYS A 144 2.23 -9.13 2.09
N ILE A 145 3.38 -9.54 2.63
CA ILE A 145 3.57 -9.65 4.10
C ILE A 145 3.19 -8.33 4.78
N GLN A 146 3.63 -7.20 4.21
CA GLN A 146 3.32 -5.89 4.76
C GLN A 146 1.86 -5.49 4.56
N ALA A 147 1.26 -5.83 3.42
CA ALA A 147 -0.16 -5.58 3.17
C ALA A 147 -1.03 -6.30 4.21
N GLY A 148 -0.80 -7.61 4.41
CA GLY A 148 -1.52 -8.39 5.42
C GLY A 148 -1.29 -7.88 6.85
N ALA A 149 -0.05 -7.49 7.20
CA ALA A 149 0.24 -6.93 8.52
C ALA A 149 -0.49 -5.61 8.76
N HIS A 150 -0.53 -4.71 7.77
CA HIS A 150 -1.21 -3.42 7.90
C HIS A 150 -2.74 -3.55 7.84
N ALA A 151 -3.27 -4.58 7.15
CA ALA A 151 -4.69 -4.89 7.19
C ALA A 151 -5.12 -5.15 8.63
N LEU A 152 -4.43 -6.06 9.33
CA LEU A 152 -4.71 -6.36 10.74
C LEU A 152 -4.60 -5.14 11.66
N ILE A 153 -3.61 -4.27 11.42
CA ILE A 153 -3.46 -3.02 12.19
C ILE A 153 -4.65 -2.08 11.94
N ALA A 154 -5.09 -1.96 10.69
CA ALA A 154 -6.22 -1.12 10.30
C ALA A 154 -7.56 -1.65 10.85
N GLU A 155 -7.78 -2.97 10.81
CA GLU A 155 -8.98 -3.61 11.37
C GLU A 155 -9.10 -3.32 12.87
N GLU A 156 -8.01 -3.50 13.62
CA GLU A 156 -8.00 -3.23 15.05
C GLU A 156 -8.30 -1.76 15.34
N PHE A 157 -7.71 -0.84 14.57
CA PHE A 157 -7.94 0.59 14.73
C PHE A 157 -9.41 0.98 14.48
N ILE A 158 -10.04 0.43 13.44
CA ILE A 158 -11.47 0.65 13.16
C ILE A 158 -12.33 0.04 14.27
N GLY A 159 -12.02 -1.18 14.70
CA GLY A 159 -12.74 -1.85 15.78
C GLY A 159 -12.70 -1.06 17.09
N VAL A 160 -11.59 -0.40 17.42
CA VAL A 160 -11.50 0.48 18.60
C VAL A 160 -12.41 1.71 18.45
N ILE A 161 -12.39 2.37 17.28
CA ILE A 161 -13.22 3.56 17.03
C ILE A 161 -14.71 3.23 17.10
N ASP A 162 -15.14 2.12 16.50
CA ASP A 162 -16.54 1.68 16.52
C ASP A 162 -17.01 1.39 17.95
N ASN A 163 -16.16 0.75 18.77
CA ASN A 163 -16.49 0.46 20.17
C ASN A 163 -16.56 1.71 21.05
N GLU A 164 -15.74 2.73 20.80
CA GLU A 164 -15.78 4.01 21.53
C GLU A 164 -17.01 4.86 21.17
N ALA A 165 -17.55 4.72 19.95
CA ALA A 165 -18.77 5.40 19.52
C ALA A 165 -20.05 4.84 20.18
N ASP A 166 -20.00 3.60 20.67
CA ASP A 166 -21.12 2.88 21.28
C ASP A 166 -21.19 2.98 22.82
N GLU A 167 -20.24 3.65 23.50
CA GLU A 167 -20.37 3.91 24.94
C GLU A 167 -21.36 5.07 25.22
N PRO A 168 -22.53 4.82 25.82
CA PRO A 168 -23.41 5.90 26.22
C PRO A 168 -22.73 6.74 27.31
N VAL A 169 -22.63 8.05 27.09
CA VAL A 169 -22.24 9.00 28.13
C VAL A 169 -23.24 8.90 29.27
N ASP A 170 -22.84 8.25 30.37
CA ASP A 170 -23.58 8.25 31.63
C ASP A 170 -23.57 9.66 32.22
N PHE A 171 -24.55 10.47 31.81
CA PHE A 171 -24.93 11.64 32.57
C PHE A 171 -25.65 11.16 33.82
N GLY A 172 -24.89 10.75 34.83
CA GLY A 172 -25.43 10.45 36.14
C GLY A 172 -26.22 11.66 36.65
N VAL A 173 -27.56 11.55 36.61
CA VAL A 173 -28.50 12.49 37.23
C VAL A 173 -29.24 11.78 38.35
#